data_AF-F2F0E8-F1
#
_entry.id   AF-F2F0E8-F1
#
_cell.length_a   1.000
_cell.length_b   1.000
_cell.length_c   1.000
_cell.angle_alpha   90.00
_cell.angle_beta   90.00
_cell.angle_gamma   90.00
#
_symmetry.space_group_name_H-M   'P 1'
#
loop_
_entity.id
_entity.type
_entity.pdbx_description
1 polymer ?
#
loop_
_entity_poly.entity_id
_entity_poly.type
_entity_poly.pdbx_seq_one_letter_code
_entity_poly.pdbx_strand_id
1 'polypeptide(L)'
;MSLAYWYALLNKKQNDLNRLQTCNGQLTGKQSEFSSNQHLMTKPELTSATWKGTLAARFDDIRIDGIVASYEEIQNTQFSRTFSTLTDKMEQIRLEIESIRATIARLEAEENN
;
A
#
# COMPACT_ATOMS: atom_id res chain seq x y z
N MET A 1 32.90 8.31 -10.39
CA MET A 1 32.25 8.21 -9.06
C MET A 1 33.09 7.26 -8.22
N SER A 2 33.33 7.57 -6.94
CA SER A 2 34.20 6.74 -6.08
C SER A 2 33.50 5.46 -5.60
N LEU A 3 34.28 4.48 -5.16
CA LEU A 3 33.75 3.27 -4.53
C LEU A 3 32.86 3.60 -3.31
N ALA A 4 33.26 4.58 -2.51
CA ALA A 4 32.48 5.09 -1.38
C ALA A 4 31.09 5.61 -1.77
N TYR A 5 30.96 6.25 -2.94
CA TYR A 5 29.65 6.69 -3.45
C TYR A 5 28.72 5.49 -3.70
N TRP A 6 29.22 4.44 -4.35
CA TRP A 6 28.42 3.26 -4.68
C TRP A 6 27.98 2.51 -3.43
N TYR A 7 28.84 2.40 -2.42
CA TYR A 7 28.47 1.86 -1.11
C TYR A 7 27.39 2.69 -0.41
N ALA A 8 27.50 4.02 -0.43
CA ALA A 8 26.47 4.90 0.13
C ALA A 8 25.13 4.74 -0.61
N LEU A 9 25.17 4.64 -1.95
CA LEU A 9 23.99 4.43 -2.77
C LEU A 9 23.35 3.04 -2.49
N LEU A 10 24.15 1.99 -2.36
CA LEU A 10 23.69 0.65 -2.00
C LEU A 10 22.94 0.65 -0.67
N ASN A 11 23.55 1.24 0.37
CA ASN A 11 22.93 1.34 1.69
C ASN A 11 21.61 2.11 1.63
N LYS A 12 21.58 3.24 0.92
CA LYS A 12 20.34 4.01 0.72
C LYS A 12 19.24 3.16 0.08
N LYS A 13 19.55 2.43 -1.00
CA LYS A 13 18.56 1.59 -1.70
C LYS A 13 18.05 0.45 -0.83
N GLN A 14 18.93 -0.18 -0.04
CA GLN A 14 18.54 -1.21 0.92
C GLN A 14 17.61 -0.65 2.02
N ASN A 15 17.89 0.56 2.51
CA ASN A 15 17.03 1.24 3.48
C ASN A 15 15.66 1.58 2.87
N ASP A 16 15.63 2.14 1.66
CA ASP A 16 14.40 2.45 0.94
C ASP A 16 13.54 1.19 0.73
N LEU A 17 14.16 0.06 0.35
CA LEU A 17 13.47 -1.23 0.22
C LEU A 17 12.87 -1.71 1.54
N ASN A 18 13.62 -1.65 2.64
CA ASN A 18 13.14 -2.03 3.96
C ASN A 18 11.93 -1.18 4.39
N ARG A 19 11.99 0.14 4.16
CA ARG A 19 10.89 1.06 4.46
C ARG A 19 9.63 0.72 3.66
N LEU A 20 9.77 0.39 2.38
CA LEU A 20 8.64 -0.03 1.55
C LEU A 20 8.03 -1.35 2.04
N GLN A 21 8.86 -2.33 2.41
CA GLN A 21 8.39 -3.60 2.97
C GLN A 21 7.62 -3.40 4.28
N THR A 22 8.13 -2.53 5.15
CA THR A 22 7.46 -2.16 6.41
C THR A 22 6.11 -1.49 6.15
N CYS A 23 6.06 -0.54 5.22
CA CYS A 23 4.83 0.14 4.81
C CYS A 23 3.80 -0.86 4.25
N ASN A 24 4.24 -1.79 3.39
CA ASN A 24 3.38 -2.84 2.83
C ASN A 24 2.75 -3.71 3.93
N GLY A 25 3.54 -4.10 4.94
CA GLY A 25 3.04 -4.85 6.10
C GLY A 25 2.00 -4.07 6.90
N GLN A 26 2.26 -2.78 7.17
CA GLN A 26 1.32 -1.91 7.88
C GLN A 26 0.00 -1.75 7.12
N LEU A 27 0.06 -1.52 5.80
CA LEU A 27 -1.12 -1.40 4.95
C LEU A 27 -1.91 -2.71 4.86
N THR A 28 -1.24 -3.86 4.86
CA THR A 28 -1.90 -5.17 4.91
C THR A 28 -2.73 -5.33 6.20
N GLY A 29 -2.18 -4.86 7.34
CA GLY A 29 -2.92 -4.78 8.59
C GLY A 29 -4.16 -3.89 8.47
N LYS A 30 -4.03 -2.72 7.84
CA LYS A 30 -5.16 -1.79 7.60
C LYS A 30 -6.23 -2.36 6.68
N GLN A 31 -5.88 -3.04 5.60
CA GLN A 31 -6.86 -3.72 4.74
C GLN A 31 -7.63 -4.81 5.52
N SER A 32 -6.95 -5.52 6.42
CA SER A 32 -7.56 -6.53 7.28
C SER A 32 -8.53 -5.92 8.29
N GLU A 33 -8.18 -4.76 8.88
CA GLU A 33 -9.07 -3.98 9.74
C GLU A 33 -10.32 -3.51 8.97
N PHE A 34 -10.17 -3.03 7.74
CA PHE A 34 -11.31 -2.68 6.89
C PHE A 34 -12.20 -3.89 6.58
N SER A 35 -11.61 -5.03 6.24
CA SER A 35 -12.39 -6.25 5.99
C SER A 35 -13.22 -6.66 7.21
N SER A 36 -12.64 -6.54 8.40
CA SER A 36 -13.29 -6.94 9.65
C SER A 36 -14.40 -5.97 10.05
N ASN A 37 -14.27 -4.69 9.69
CA ASN A 37 -15.18 -3.62 10.12
C ASN A 37 -16.26 -3.26 9.10
N GLN A 38 -16.27 -3.86 7.90
CA GLN A 38 -17.27 -3.58 6.86
C GLN A 38 -18.71 -3.65 7.37
N HIS A 39 -19.00 -4.64 8.23
CA HIS A 39 -20.33 -4.83 8.81
C HIS A 39 -20.82 -3.66 9.67
N LEU A 40 -19.93 -2.80 10.18
CA LEU A 40 -20.30 -1.62 10.96
C LEU A 40 -20.95 -0.55 10.08
N MET A 41 -20.68 -0.55 8.77
CA MET A 41 -21.27 0.42 7.85
C MET A 41 -22.77 0.18 7.64
N THR A 42 -23.24 -1.07 7.84
CA THR A 42 -24.64 -1.48 7.65
C THR A 42 -25.39 -1.78 8.96
N LYS A 43 -24.73 -1.63 10.12
CA LYS A 43 -25.39 -1.71 11.45
C LYS A 43 -25.70 -0.34 12.08
N PRO A 44 -26.82 -0.19 12.83
CA PRO A 44 -27.92 -1.16 12.93
C PRO A 44 -28.67 -1.30 11.59
N GLU A 45 -29.33 -2.45 11.42
CA GLU A 45 -30.20 -2.67 10.26
C GLU A 45 -31.38 -1.71 10.32
N LEU A 46 -31.60 -0.99 9.22
CA LEU A 46 -32.74 -0.10 9.07
C LEU A 46 -33.81 -0.85 8.30
N THR A 47 -34.95 -1.08 8.94
CA THR A 47 -36.07 -1.82 8.34
C THR A 47 -37.23 -0.88 8.09
N SER A 48 -38.02 -1.15 7.05
CA SER A 48 -39.22 -0.37 6.72
C SER A 48 -40.28 -0.36 7.83
N ALA A 49 -40.19 -1.28 8.79
CA ALA A 49 -41.06 -1.35 9.96
C ALA A 49 -40.81 -0.22 10.97
N THR A 50 -39.55 0.18 11.17
CA THR A 50 -39.13 1.20 12.15
C THR A 50 -38.50 2.45 11.52
N TRP A 51 -38.15 2.40 10.23
CA TRP A 51 -37.46 3.45 9.49
C TRP A 51 -38.16 3.70 8.14
N LYS A 52 -38.98 4.76 8.06
CA LYS A 52 -39.77 5.07 6.85
C LYS A 52 -40.00 6.57 6.66
N GLY A 53 -40.29 6.97 5.43
CA GLY A 53 -40.54 8.35 5.03
C GLY A 53 -39.35 9.02 4.35
N THR A 54 -39.51 10.26 3.91
CA THR A 54 -38.54 10.96 3.05
C THR A 54 -37.16 11.13 3.69
N LEU A 55 -37.10 11.36 5.01
CA LEU A 55 -35.82 11.48 5.73
C LEU A 55 -35.11 10.14 5.88
N ALA A 56 -35.88 9.06 6.06
CA ALA A 56 -35.35 7.70 6.12
C ALA A 56 -34.71 7.30 4.80
N ALA A 57 -35.41 7.53 3.67
CA ALA A 57 -34.90 7.28 2.33
C ALA A 57 -33.63 8.08 2.04
N ARG A 58 -33.62 9.40 2.33
CA ARG A 58 -32.42 10.23 2.16
C ARG A 58 -31.23 9.76 3.00
N PHE A 59 -31.49 9.26 4.21
CA PHE A 59 -30.43 8.69 5.03
C PHE A 59 -29.86 7.42 4.40
N ASP A 60 -30.71 6.54 3.90
CA ASP A 60 -30.28 5.31 3.22
C ASP A 60 -29.47 5.62 1.96
N ASP A 61 -29.86 6.63 1.17
CA ASP A 61 -29.08 7.10 0.02
C ASP A 61 -27.67 7.54 0.45
N ILE A 62 -27.56 8.37 1.50
CA ILE A 62 -26.25 8.81 2.04
C ILE A 62 -25.42 7.63 2.53
N ARG A 63 -26.08 6.67 3.19
CA ARG A 63 -25.43 5.51 3.78
C ARG A 63 -24.89 4.55 2.71
N ILE A 64 -25.73 4.19 1.75
CA ILE A 64 -25.41 3.17 0.74
C ILE A 64 -24.53 3.77 -0.36
N ASP A 65 -25.00 4.84 -1.01
CA ASP A 65 -24.32 5.42 -2.17
C ASP A 65 -23.13 6.29 -1.76
N GLY A 66 -23.12 6.80 -0.53
CA GLY A 66 -22.02 7.58 0.01
C GLY A 66 -21.03 6.70 0.78
N ILE A 67 -21.43 6.24 1.96
CA ILE A 67 -20.53 5.61 2.92
C ILE A 67 -20.10 4.21 2.47
N VAL A 68 -21.06 3.33 2.17
CA VAL A 68 -20.77 1.93 1.79
C VAL A 68 -19.99 1.88 0.48
N ALA A 69 -20.44 2.62 -0.55
CA ALA A 69 -19.72 2.68 -1.82
C ALA A 69 -18.27 3.17 -1.66
N SER A 70 -18.05 4.23 -0.87
CA SER A 70 -16.69 4.74 -0.60
C SER A 70 -15.84 3.72 0.15
N TYR A 71 -16.45 3.00 1.09
CA TYR A 71 -15.77 1.95 1.86
C TYR A 71 -15.32 0.80 0.97
N GLU A 72 -16.20 0.33 0.08
CA GLU A 72 -15.90 -0.74 -0.88
C GLU A 72 -14.83 -0.32 -1.89
N GLU A 73 -14.86 0.93 -2.35
CA GLU A 73 -13.83 1.46 -3.25
C GLU A 73 -12.45 1.49 -2.57
N ILE A 74 -12.38 1.90 -1.30
CA ILE A 74 -11.12 1.84 -0.53
C ILE A 74 -10.67 0.38 -0.40
N GLN A 75 -11.57 -0.50 0.05
CA GLN A 75 -11.27 -1.88 0.40
C GLN A 75 -10.78 -2.71 -0.80
N ASN A 76 -11.46 -2.57 -1.93
CA ASN A 76 -11.25 -3.43 -3.10
C ASN A 76 -10.33 -2.76 -4.13
N THR A 77 -10.49 -1.47 -4.38
CA THR A 77 -9.80 -0.78 -5.48
C THR A 77 -8.53 -0.09 -4.99
N GLN A 78 -8.62 0.77 -3.98
CA GLN A 78 -7.50 1.63 -3.59
C GLN A 78 -6.37 0.83 -2.93
N PHE A 79 -6.69 -0.12 -2.05
CA PHE A 79 -5.68 -1.02 -1.48
C PHE A 79 -4.99 -1.84 -2.57
N SER A 80 -5.75 -2.47 -3.47
CA SER A 80 -5.18 -3.27 -4.56
C SER A 80 -4.21 -2.47 -5.44
N ARG A 81 -4.60 -1.25 -5.85
CA ARG A 81 -3.74 -0.34 -6.63
C ARG A 81 -2.48 0.05 -5.87
N THR A 82 -2.61 0.34 -4.58
CA THR A 82 -1.48 0.71 -3.72
C THR A 82 -0.49 -0.45 -3.57
N PHE A 83 -0.98 -1.67 -3.32
CA PHE A 83 -0.12 -2.85 -3.21
C PHE A 83 0.60 -3.20 -4.50
N SER A 84 -0.08 -3.08 -5.65
CA SER A 84 0.59 -3.23 -6.96
C SER A 84 1.72 -2.22 -7.10
N THR A 85 1.44 -0.94 -6.83
CA THR A 85 2.43 0.13 -6.96
C THR A 85 3.64 -0.08 -6.03
N LEU A 86 3.40 -0.52 -4.78
CA LEU A 86 4.46 -0.84 -3.85
C LEU A 86 5.30 -2.03 -4.33
N THR A 87 4.65 -3.08 -4.82
CA THR A 87 5.32 -4.28 -5.33
C THR A 87 6.22 -3.95 -6.52
N ASP A 88 5.68 -3.23 -7.50
CA ASP A 88 6.43 -2.80 -8.68
C ASP A 88 7.66 -1.96 -8.28
N LYS A 89 7.49 -1.06 -7.31
CA LYS A 89 8.60 -0.22 -6.82
C LYS A 89 9.65 -1.01 -6.06
N MET A 90 9.24 -1.99 -5.25
CA MET A 90 10.16 -2.89 -4.55
C MET A 90 10.98 -3.73 -5.54
N GLU A 91 10.36 -4.27 -6.59
CA GLU A 91 11.07 -5.00 -7.65
C GLU A 91 12.06 -4.11 -8.39
N GLN A 92 11.65 -2.89 -8.75
CA GLN A 92 12.57 -1.93 -9.36
C GLN A 92 13.80 -1.68 -8.48
N ILE A 93 13.61 -1.45 -7.18
CA ILE A 93 14.73 -1.19 -6.26
C ILE A 93 15.62 -2.42 -6.08
N ARG A 94 15.06 -3.64 -6.10
CA ARG A 94 15.84 -4.89 -6.06
C ARG A 94 16.78 -5.00 -7.27
N LEU A 95 16.28 -4.72 -8.47
CA LEU A 95 17.08 -4.71 -9.69
C LEU A 95 18.19 -3.64 -9.63
N GLU A 96 17.87 -2.45 -9.12
CA GLU A 96 18.86 -1.38 -8.92
C GLU A 96 19.96 -1.78 -7.93
N ILE A 97 19.60 -2.46 -6.83
CA ILE A 97 20.56 -3.00 -5.84
C ILE A 97 21.53 -3.98 -6.49
N GLU A 98 21.03 -4.92 -7.29
CA GLU A 98 21.89 -5.90 -7.98
C GLU A 98 22.82 -5.23 -8.99
N SER A 99 22.33 -4.24 -9.75
CA SER A 99 23.16 -3.45 -10.65
C SER A 99 24.27 -2.67 -9.91
N ILE A 100 23.96 -2.13 -8.73
CA ILE A 100 24.95 -1.42 -7.90
C ILE A 100 26.00 -2.40 -7.38
N ARG A 101 25.60 -3.58 -6.91
CA ARG A 101 26.53 -4.63 -6.45
C ARG A 101 27.49 -5.07 -7.54
N ALA A 102 27.00 -5.30 -8.75
CA ALA A 102 27.85 -5.63 -9.90
C ALA A 102 28.85 -4.50 -10.22
N THR A 103 28.43 -3.25 -10.09
CA THR A 103 29.30 -2.09 -10.30
C THR A 103 30.40 -2.00 -9.24
N ILE A 104 30.07 -2.23 -7.97
CA ILE A 104 31.04 -2.28 -6.87
C ILE A 104 32.08 -3.37 -7.14
N ALA A 105 31.65 -4.60 -7.43
CA ALA A 105 32.55 -5.73 -7.67
C ALA A 105 33.52 -5.47 -8.83
N ARG A 106 33.06 -4.82 -9.90
CA ARG A 106 33.92 -4.41 -11.02
C ARG A 106 34.97 -3.39 -10.59
N LEU A 107 34.57 -2.35 -9.86
CA LEU A 107 35.49 -1.30 -9.41
C LEU A 107 36.54 -1.83 -8.42
N GLU A 108 36.16 -2.76 -7.55
CA GLU A 108 37.10 -3.42 -6.63
C GLU A 108 38.12 -4.29 -7.37
N ALA A 109 37.72 -4.96 -8.45
CA ALA A 109 38.64 -5.73 -9.29
C ALA A 109 39.61 -4.82 -10.08
N GLU A 110 39.19 -3.60 -10.42
CA GLU A 110 40.03 -2.59 -11.07
C GLU A 110 41.02 -1.95 -10.09
N GLU A 111 40.66 -1.73 -8.82
CA GLU A 111 41.56 -1.20 -7.78
C GLU A 111 42.62 -2.23 -7.32
N ASN A 112 42.33 -3.53 -7.43
CA ASN A 112 43.23 -4.61 -7.01
C ASN A 112 44.17 -5.14 -8.12
N ASN A 113 44.11 -4.57 -9.33
CA ASN A 113 45.02 -4.86 -10.46
C ASN A 113 45.97 -3.69 -10.71
#